data_AF-A0A1V6C9X1-F1
#
_entry.id   AF-A0A1V6C9X1-F1
#
_cell.length_a   1.000
_cell.length_b   1.000
_cell.length_c   1.000
_cell.angle_alpha   90.00
_cell.angle_beta   90.00
_cell.angle_gamma   90.00
#
_symmetry.space_group_name_H-M   'P 1'
#
loop_
_entity.id
_entity.type
_entity.pdbx_description
1 polymer ?
#
loop_
_entity_poly.entity_id
_entity_poly.type
_entity_poly.pdbx_seq_one_letter_code
_entity_poly.pdbx_strand_id
1 'polypeptide(L)'
;MKKCFLIMILCAAVFSAYAQSNKTYDDLVVTLKQAATEQDDSARLALYDGIVGSLDSVNPGQTAESPSIQTSSKWIFDQNVDPLTDNKKYFFMLKADSGKNDYGDLPALVIRQDGDELELYINWHTYLGNDTDDYKYEAKYITTRVDQDQPITLLWGNSTDSKASFCPYKYTRELVQQLGRASQFVVRCTPYGDSPITAVFDVRGLKEISMPYNDQLGWWE
;
A
#
# COMPACT_ATOMS: atom_id res chain seq x y z
N MET A 1 -45.33 25.86 37.90
CA MET A 1 -44.67 24.59 38.31
C MET A 1 -44.97 23.44 37.34
N LYS A 2 -44.66 23.57 36.03
CA LYS A 2 -44.84 22.48 35.04
C LYS A 2 -43.74 22.36 33.97
N LYS A 3 -42.70 23.21 34.01
CA LYS A 3 -41.61 23.21 33.00
C LYS A 3 -40.29 22.60 33.49
N CYS A 4 -40.15 22.28 34.78
CA CYS A 4 -38.92 21.65 35.31
C CYS A 4 -38.92 20.11 35.26
N PHE A 5 -40.07 19.46 35.03
CA PHE A 5 -40.15 17.98 35.03
C PHE A 5 -39.77 17.35 33.67
N LEU A 6 -39.83 18.08 32.55
CA LEU A 6 -39.53 17.53 31.23
C LEU A 6 -38.02 17.43 30.93
N ILE A 7 -37.17 18.26 31.54
CA ILE A 7 -35.73 18.26 31.27
C ILE A 7 -35.02 17.12 32.03
N MET A 8 -35.51 16.72 33.20
CA MET A 8 -34.95 15.59 33.97
C MET A 8 -35.19 14.21 33.34
N ILE A 9 -36.29 14.04 32.59
CA ILE A 9 -36.60 12.75 31.94
C ILE A 9 -35.77 12.56 30.66
N LEU A 10 -35.41 13.65 29.97
CA LEU A 10 -34.56 13.58 28.77
C LEU A 10 -33.10 13.23 29.10
N CYS A 11 -32.55 13.72 30.23
CA CYS A 11 -31.21 13.35 30.66
C CYS A 11 -31.11 11.86 31.08
N ALA A 12 -32.12 11.31 31.76
CA ALA A 12 -32.12 9.90 32.15
C ALA A 12 -32.16 8.94 30.95
N ALA A 13 -32.91 9.27 29.90
CA ALA A 13 -33.01 8.46 28.69
C ALA A 13 -31.71 8.43 27.87
N VAL A 14 -30.97 9.53 27.85
CA VAL A 14 -29.67 9.61 27.17
C VAL A 14 -28.61 8.84 27.95
N PHE A 15 -28.57 8.94 29.29
CA PHE A 15 -27.65 8.13 30.12
C PHE A 15 -27.92 6.62 30.02
N SER A 16 -29.18 6.18 29.93
CA SER A 16 -29.49 4.75 29.73
C SER A 16 -29.04 4.21 28.38
N ALA A 17 -29.10 5.03 27.32
CA ALA A 17 -28.67 4.62 25.97
C ALA A 17 -27.13 4.47 25.88
N TYR A 18 -26.36 5.38 26.50
CA TYR A 18 -24.90 5.27 26.57
C TYR A 18 -24.44 4.07 27.40
N ALA A 19 -25.10 3.77 28.52
CA ALA A 19 -24.78 2.61 29.34
C ALA A 19 -25.06 1.27 28.62
N GLN A 20 -26.13 1.21 27.82
CA GLN A 20 -26.50 0.00 27.05
C GLN A 20 -25.58 -0.25 25.85
N SER A 21 -25.07 0.81 25.22
CA SER A 21 -24.06 0.76 24.15
C SER A 21 -22.74 0.15 24.65
N ASN A 22 -22.22 0.61 25.78
CA ASN A 22 -20.93 0.13 26.31
C ASN A 22 -21.00 -1.34 26.73
N LYS A 23 -22.12 -1.76 27.34
CA LYS A 23 -22.33 -3.16 27.72
C LYS A 23 -22.38 -4.11 26.52
N THR A 24 -22.96 -3.67 25.41
CA THR A 24 -23.05 -4.47 24.17
C THR A 24 -21.67 -4.61 23.52
N TYR A 25 -20.88 -3.53 23.50
CA TYR A 25 -19.50 -3.58 22.99
C TYR A 25 -18.58 -4.46 23.86
N ASP A 26 -18.65 -4.32 25.18
CA ASP A 26 -17.84 -5.12 26.10
C ASP A 26 -18.18 -6.61 26.00
N ASP A 27 -19.47 -6.96 25.85
CA ASP A 27 -19.92 -8.33 25.66
C ASP A 27 -19.38 -8.94 24.36
N LEU A 28 -19.41 -8.18 23.25
CA LEU A 28 -18.85 -8.61 21.97
C LEU A 28 -17.34 -8.84 22.03
N VAL A 29 -16.60 -7.95 22.68
CA VAL A 29 -15.15 -8.11 22.87
C VAL A 29 -14.84 -9.37 23.68
N VAL A 30 -15.66 -9.68 24.69
CA VAL A 30 -15.52 -10.92 25.48
C VAL A 30 -15.80 -12.16 24.62
N THR A 31 -16.87 -12.16 23.82
CA THR A 31 -17.20 -13.32 22.98
C THR A 31 -16.14 -13.57 21.91
N LEU A 32 -15.61 -12.52 21.30
CA LEU A 32 -14.52 -12.60 20.32
C LEU A 32 -13.23 -13.14 20.93
N LYS A 33 -12.86 -12.68 22.14
CA LYS A 33 -11.69 -13.20 22.86
C LYS A 33 -11.84 -14.67 23.20
N GLN A 34 -13.05 -15.11 23.56
CA GLN A 34 -13.31 -16.52 23.85
C GLN A 34 -13.18 -17.38 22.60
N ALA A 35 -13.76 -16.96 21.47
CA ALA A 35 -13.61 -17.67 20.20
C ALA A 35 -12.13 -17.78 19.78
N ALA A 36 -11.34 -16.73 20.00
CA ALA A 36 -9.91 -16.72 19.68
C ALA A 36 -9.05 -17.73 20.48
N THR A 37 -9.57 -18.28 21.59
CA THR A 37 -8.85 -19.29 22.37
C THR A 37 -9.01 -20.71 21.84
N GLU A 38 -9.95 -20.94 20.91
CA GLU A 38 -10.18 -22.23 20.29
C GLU A 38 -9.00 -22.63 19.38
N GLN A 39 -8.48 -23.83 19.59
CA GLN A 39 -7.29 -24.35 18.89
C GLN A 39 -7.66 -25.01 17.58
N ASP A 40 -8.86 -25.60 17.49
CA ASP A 40 -9.34 -26.17 16.23
C ASP A 40 -9.83 -25.05 15.29
N ASP A 41 -9.22 -24.96 14.12
CA ASP A 41 -9.50 -23.88 13.17
C ASP A 41 -10.95 -23.89 12.67
N SER A 42 -11.55 -25.08 12.51
CA SER A 42 -12.93 -25.22 12.02
C SER A 42 -13.95 -24.86 13.10
N ALA A 43 -13.70 -25.27 14.34
CA ALA A 43 -14.51 -24.91 15.49
C ALA A 43 -14.41 -23.41 15.79
N ARG A 44 -13.21 -22.83 15.70
CA ARG A 44 -12.98 -21.39 15.86
C ARG A 44 -13.76 -20.58 14.83
N LEU A 45 -13.76 -21.03 13.57
CA LEU A 45 -14.54 -20.39 12.51
C LEU A 45 -16.03 -20.41 12.79
N ALA A 46 -16.58 -21.57 13.19
CA ALA A 46 -18.00 -21.70 13.53
C ALA A 46 -18.41 -20.78 14.71
N LEU A 47 -17.52 -20.55 15.68
CA LEU A 47 -17.76 -19.60 16.77
C LEU A 47 -17.85 -18.16 16.27
N TYR A 48 -16.98 -17.75 15.34
CA TYR A 48 -17.05 -16.42 14.73
C TYR A 48 -18.32 -16.22 13.92
N ASP A 49 -18.71 -17.22 13.11
CA ASP A 49 -19.95 -17.17 12.32
C ASP A 49 -21.19 -17.07 13.23
N GLY A 50 -21.17 -17.75 14.38
CA GLY A 50 -22.22 -17.65 15.40
C GLY A 50 -22.33 -16.25 16.02
N ILE A 51 -21.20 -15.60 16.30
CA ILE A 51 -21.16 -14.21 16.79
C ILE A 51 -21.78 -13.27 15.75
N VAL A 52 -21.41 -13.41 14.47
CA VAL A 52 -21.96 -12.60 13.38
C VAL A 52 -23.46 -12.84 13.19
N GLY A 53 -23.91 -14.09 13.29
CA GLY A 53 -25.33 -14.44 13.20
C GLY A 53 -26.18 -13.89 14.35
N SER A 54 -25.57 -13.60 15.51
CA SER A 54 -26.26 -13.02 16.67
C SER A 54 -26.41 -11.50 16.61
N LEU A 55 -25.72 -10.84 15.67
CA LEU A 55 -25.84 -9.42 15.42
C LEU A 55 -26.98 -9.18 14.42
N ASP A 56 -28.17 -8.80 14.91
CA ASP A 56 -29.34 -8.46 14.10
C ASP A 56 -29.06 -7.24 13.18
N SER A 57 -28.42 -7.48 12.03
CA SER A 57 -28.39 -6.62 10.82
C SER A 57 -27.71 -7.25 9.60
N VAL A 58 -27.28 -8.53 9.63
CA VAL A 58 -26.72 -9.18 8.45
C VAL A 58 -27.77 -10.11 7.84
N ASN A 59 -28.45 -9.64 6.79
CA ASN A 59 -29.33 -10.46 5.97
C ASN A 59 -28.45 -11.39 5.11
N PRO A 60 -28.41 -12.72 5.30
CA PRO A 60 -27.50 -13.60 4.56
C PRO A 60 -27.85 -13.76 3.07
N GLY A 61 -28.90 -13.08 2.60
CA GLY A 61 -29.41 -13.09 1.23
C GLY A 61 -29.13 -11.83 0.41
N GLN A 62 -28.47 -10.81 0.96
CA GLN A 62 -27.76 -9.88 0.09
C GLN A 62 -26.53 -10.63 -0.38
N THR A 63 -26.46 -10.90 -1.68
CA THR A 63 -25.21 -11.18 -2.36
C THR A 63 -24.32 -9.98 -2.07
N ALA A 64 -23.56 -10.06 -0.97
CA ALA A 64 -22.27 -9.42 -0.94
C ALA A 64 -21.65 -9.91 -2.24
N GLU A 65 -21.37 -8.99 -3.16
CA GLU A 65 -20.34 -9.24 -4.14
C GLU A 65 -19.23 -9.91 -3.33
N SER A 66 -19.02 -11.21 -3.61
CA SER A 66 -18.00 -12.00 -2.94
C SER A 66 -16.81 -11.06 -2.81
N PRO A 67 -16.32 -10.72 -1.60
CA PRO A 67 -15.25 -9.74 -1.47
C PRO A 67 -14.23 -10.21 -2.47
N SER A 68 -14.03 -9.39 -3.53
CA SER A 68 -13.21 -9.78 -4.67
C SER A 68 -11.96 -10.31 -4.02
N ILE A 69 -11.67 -11.61 -4.15
CA ILE A 69 -10.63 -12.30 -3.37
C ILE A 69 -9.52 -11.29 -3.26
N GLN A 70 -9.32 -10.72 -2.07
CA GLN A 70 -8.49 -9.55 -1.92
C GLN A 70 -7.12 -10.12 -2.20
N THR A 71 -6.70 -10.07 -3.45
CA THR A 71 -5.47 -10.70 -3.92
C THR A 71 -4.43 -10.06 -3.04
N SER A 72 -3.83 -10.87 -2.17
CA SER A 72 -2.82 -10.41 -1.22
C SER A 72 -1.88 -9.50 -1.99
N SER A 73 -1.74 -8.26 -1.53
CA SER A 73 -0.87 -7.28 -2.15
C SER A 73 0.48 -7.95 -2.50
N LYS A 74 0.94 -7.77 -3.75
CA LYS A 74 2.26 -8.28 -4.18
C LYS A 74 3.41 -7.45 -3.61
N TRP A 75 3.10 -6.32 -2.98
CA TRP A 75 4.08 -5.46 -2.35
C TRP A 75 4.74 -6.18 -1.18
N ILE A 76 6.07 -6.21 -1.22
CA ILE A 76 6.91 -6.62 -0.11
C ILE A 76 7.26 -5.35 0.66
N PHE A 77 6.93 -5.33 1.94
CA PHE A 77 7.28 -4.26 2.86
C PHE A 77 8.43 -4.69 3.77
N ASP A 78 9.42 -3.81 3.92
CA ASP A 78 10.49 -3.96 4.90
C ASP A 78 10.73 -2.63 5.62
N GLN A 79 11.17 -2.71 6.87
CA GLN A 79 11.52 -1.57 7.69
C GLN A 79 12.82 -1.87 8.43
N ASN A 80 13.79 -0.97 8.32
CA ASN A 80 15.02 -1.04 9.09
C ASN A 80 15.32 0.29 9.77
N VAL A 81 16.29 0.26 10.69
CA VAL A 81 16.80 1.43 11.38
C VAL A 81 18.23 1.63 10.91
N ASP A 82 18.53 2.83 10.45
CA ASP A 82 19.89 3.21 10.08
C ASP A 82 20.79 3.20 11.32
N PRO A 83 21.86 2.40 11.36
CA PRO A 83 22.71 2.30 12.56
C PRO A 83 23.58 3.53 12.81
N LEU A 84 23.68 4.47 11.87
CA LEU A 84 24.45 5.71 12.01
C LEU A 84 23.60 6.89 12.47
N THR A 85 22.32 6.91 12.08
CA THR A 85 21.43 8.07 12.30
C THR A 85 20.21 7.76 13.15
N ASP A 86 19.96 6.49 13.47
CA ASP A 86 18.74 5.99 14.13
C ASP A 86 17.44 6.29 13.35
N ASN A 87 17.56 6.78 12.11
CA ASN A 87 16.41 7.04 11.24
C ASN A 87 15.78 5.73 10.78
N LYS A 88 14.45 5.68 10.83
CA LYS A 88 13.70 4.57 10.22
C LYS A 88 13.71 4.71 8.71
N LYS A 89 13.97 3.60 8.02
CA LYS A 89 13.80 3.49 6.57
C LYS A 89 12.67 2.54 6.26
N TYR A 90 11.84 2.92 5.32
CA TYR A 90 10.71 2.14 4.85
C TYR A 90 10.95 1.77 3.40
N PHE A 91 10.81 0.49 3.07
CA PHE A 91 10.97 -0.05 1.73
C PHE A 91 9.69 -0.73 1.29
N PHE A 92 9.16 -0.29 0.15
CA PHE A 92 8.04 -0.92 -0.53
C PHE A 92 8.56 -1.41 -1.88
N MET A 93 8.58 -2.73 -2.06
CA MET A 93 9.20 -3.38 -3.20
C MET A 93 8.16 -4.20 -3.96
N LEU A 94 8.21 -4.12 -5.28
CA LEU A 94 7.30 -4.84 -6.15
C LEU A 94 8.06 -5.39 -7.36
N LYS A 95 8.01 -6.70 -7.56
CA LYS A 95 8.57 -7.35 -8.74
C LYS A 95 7.61 -7.20 -9.93
N ALA A 96 8.14 -6.94 -11.12
CA ALA A 96 7.33 -6.82 -12.33
C ALA A 96 6.64 -8.15 -12.67
N ASP A 97 5.44 -8.08 -13.24
CA ASP A 97 4.70 -9.21 -13.80
C ASP A 97 5.28 -9.64 -15.16
N SER A 98 5.94 -8.73 -15.89
CA SER A 98 6.55 -8.99 -17.19
C SER A 98 7.72 -8.05 -17.47
N GLY A 99 8.38 -8.25 -18.63
CA GLY A 99 9.48 -7.40 -19.07
C GLY A 99 10.84 -7.87 -18.57
N LYS A 100 11.14 -9.17 -18.72
CA LYS A 100 12.45 -9.71 -18.39
C LYS A 100 13.54 -9.03 -19.23
N ASN A 101 14.71 -8.82 -18.62
CA ASN A 101 15.92 -8.47 -19.33
C ASN A 101 16.50 -9.71 -20.05
N ASP A 102 17.61 -9.53 -20.77
CA ASP A 102 18.26 -10.60 -21.56
C ASP A 102 18.84 -11.73 -20.69
N TYR A 103 19.02 -11.50 -19.39
CA TYR A 103 19.42 -12.52 -18.41
C TYR A 103 18.22 -13.30 -17.82
N GLY A 104 17.00 -12.91 -18.16
CA GLY A 104 15.76 -13.52 -17.66
C GLY A 104 15.24 -12.95 -16.35
N ASP A 105 15.87 -11.89 -15.83
CA ASP A 105 15.48 -11.22 -14.58
C ASP A 105 14.36 -10.20 -14.83
N LEU A 106 13.38 -10.18 -13.94
CA LEU A 106 12.28 -9.21 -13.97
C LEU A 106 12.69 -7.94 -13.21
N PRO A 107 12.45 -6.74 -13.75
CA PRO A 107 12.67 -5.50 -13.04
C PRO A 107 11.92 -5.43 -11.71
N ALA A 108 12.47 -4.68 -10.77
CA ALA A 108 11.87 -4.43 -9.46
C ALA A 108 11.62 -2.92 -9.27
N LEU A 109 10.38 -2.56 -8.97
CA LEU A 109 10.01 -1.23 -8.50
C LEU A 109 10.28 -1.14 -7.01
N VAL A 110 10.94 -0.06 -6.59
CA VAL A 110 11.21 0.22 -5.19
C VAL A 110 10.80 1.65 -4.88
N ILE A 111 10.04 1.81 -3.79
CA ILE A 111 9.77 3.09 -3.15
C ILE A 111 10.43 3.05 -1.78
N ARG A 112 11.30 4.01 -1.52
CA ARG A 112 12.06 4.11 -0.28
C ARG A 112 11.79 5.46 0.38
N GLN A 113 11.50 5.43 1.68
CA GLN A 113 11.51 6.60 2.53
C GLN A 113 12.67 6.47 3.51
N ASP A 114 13.62 7.39 3.48
CA ASP A 114 14.75 7.47 4.43
C ASP A 114 14.77 8.85 5.10
N GLY A 115 14.26 8.92 6.33
CA GLY A 115 13.92 10.21 6.93
C GLY A 115 12.93 10.99 6.05
N ASP A 116 13.30 12.20 5.64
CA ASP A 116 12.49 13.06 4.77
C ASP A 116 12.69 12.78 3.27
N GLU A 117 13.65 11.93 2.90
CA GLU A 117 13.98 11.64 1.51
C GLU A 117 13.10 10.52 0.96
N LEU A 118 12.26 10.88 -0.02
CA LEU A 118 11.46 9.95 -0.80
C LEU A 118 12.15 9.65 -2.12
N GLU A 119 12.42 8.38 -2.36
CA GLU A 119 12.94 7.88 -3.62
C GLU A 119 11.97 6.87 -4.25
N LEU A 120 11.87 6.91 -5.58
CA LEU A 120 11.23 5.86 -6.38
C LEU A 120 12.21 5.49 -7.48
N TYR A 121 12.52 4.21 -7.60
CA TYR A 121 13.42 3.74 -8.65
C TYR A 121 13.02 2.37 -9.17
N ILE A 122 13.49 2.05 -10.37
CA ILE A 122 13.38 0.72 -10.96
C ILE A 122 14.78 0.11 -11.01
N ASN A 123 14.96 -1.06 -10.42
CA ASN A 123 16.13 -1.90 -10.68
C ASN A 123 15.86 -2.78 -11.89
N TRP A 124 16.64 -2.60 -12.95
CA TRP A 124 16.47 -3.31 -14.23
C TRP A 124 17.34 -4.58 -14.31
N HIS A 125 18.21 -4.79 -13.31
CA HIS A 125 19.15 -5.91 -13.25
C HIS A 125 20.10 -6.02 -14.45
N THR A 126 20.23 -4.97 -15.26
CA THR A 126 21.14 -4.87 -16.41
C THR A 126 21.73 -3.47 -16.50
N TYR A 127 22.90 -3.33 -17.13
CA TYR A 127 23.59 -2.05 -17.28
C TYR A 127 22.83 -1.13 -18.24
N LEU A 128 22.46 0.06 -17.78
CA LEU A 128 21.61 0.94 -18.57
C LEU A 128 22.35 1.82 -19.58
N GLY A 129 23.65 2.05 -19.35
CA GLY A 129 24.42 3.08 -20.04
C GLY A 129 23.98 4.49 -19.65
N ASN A 130 24.24 5.46 -20.53
CA ASN A 130 23.91 6.87 -20.29
C ASN A 130 23.29 7.48 -21.55
N ASP A 131 22.16 8.17 -21.41
CA ASP A 131 21.50 8.92 -22.48
C ASP A 131 21.86 10.42 -22.45
N THR A 132 22.75 10.82 -21.54
CA THR A 132 23.28 12.18 -21.45
C THR A 132 24.71 12.25 -22.00
N ASP A 133 25.10 13.43 -22.47
CA ASP A 133 26.49 13.74 -22.82
C ASP A 133 27.32 14.20 -21.59
N ASP A 134 26.75 14.15 -20.37
CA ASP A 134 27.39 14.62 -19.15
C ASP A 134 28.06 13.45 -18.40
N TYR A 135 29.39 13.48 -18.36
CA TYR A 135 30.19 12.45 -17.67
C TYR A 135 30.00 12.43 -16.14
N LYS A 136 29.43 13.49 -15.55
CA LYS A 136 29.16 13.58 -14.10
C LYS A 136 27.76 13.13 -13.74
N TYR A 137 26.84 13.07 -14.72
CA TYR A 137 25.43 12.79 -14.48
C TYR A 137 24.94 11.72 -15.45
N GLU A 138 24.99 10.48 -14.97
CA GLU A 138 24.43 9.35 -15.71
C GLU A 138 22.92 9.30 -15.53
N ALA A 139 22.19 9.26 -16.63
CA ALA A 139 20.75 9.18 -16.60
C ALA A 139 20.19 8.53 -17.86
N LYS A 140 18.94 8.07 -17.78
CA LYS A 140 18.27 7.30 -18.83
C LYS A 140 16.86 7.80 -19.07
N TYR A 141 16.45 7.79 -20.33
CA TYR A 141 15.06 8.06 -20.67
C TYR A 141 14.18 6.88 -20.26
N ILE A 142 13.29 7.14 -19.30
CA ILE A 142 12.30 6.19 -18.82
C ILE A 142 10.93 6.69 -19.26
N THR A 143 10.21 5.85 -19.99
CA THR A 143 8.81 6.11 -20.35
C THR A 143 7.92 5.40 -19.35
N THR A 144 7.00 6.12 -18.72
CA THR A 144 6.06 5.58 -17.74
C THR A 144 4.62 5.80 -18.17
N ARG A 145 3.74 4.90 -17.73
CA ARG A 145 2.30 5.01 -17.88
C ARG A 145 1.61 4.42 -16.66
N VAL A 146 0.72 5.18 -16.04
CA VAL A 146 -0.14 4.72 -14.95
C VAL A 146 -1.52 4.43 -15.54
N ASP A 147 -2.02 3.21 -15.34
CA ASP A 147 -3.28 2.73 -15.92
C ASP A 147 -3.48 3.11 -17.41
N GLN A 148 -4.48 3.93 -17.71
CA GLN A 148 -4.83 4.35 -19.07
C GLN A 148 -4.31 5.74 -19.44
N ASP A 149 -3.54 6.40 -18.56
CA ASP A 149 -3.01 7.74 -18.80
C ASP A 149 -2.12 7.81 -20.03
N GLN A 150 -1.85 9.02 -20.53
CA GLN A 150 -0.88 9.20 -21.60
C GLN A 150 0.53 8.85 -21.11
N PRO A 151 1.32 8.09 -21.88
CA PRO A 151 2.71 7.82 -21.52
C PRO A 151 3.53 9.11 -21.43
N ILE A 152 4.35 9.23 -20.40
CA ILE A 152 5.30 10.33 -20.24
C ILE A 152 6.72 9.79 -20.30
N THR A 153 7.64 10.52 -20.94
CA THR A 153 9.06 10.17 -20.98
C THR A 153 9.85 11.22 -20.21
N LEU A 154 10.60 10.79 -19.21
CA LEU A 154 11.44 11.64 -18.39
C LEU A 154 12.85 11.05 -18.30
N LEU A 155 13.83 11.91 -18.07
CA LEU A 155 15.20 11.51 -17.78
C LEU A 155 15.31 11.16 -16.28
N TRP A 156 15.63 9.90 -15.96
CA TRP A 156 15.77 9.38 -14.60
C TRP A 156 17.26 9.15 -14.31
N GLY A 157 17.74 9.56 -13.14
CA GLY A 157 19.16 9.42 -12.78
C GLY A 157 19.54 7.96 -12.55
N ASN A 158 20.73 7.53 -12.94
CA ASN A 158 21.18 6.16 -12.72
C ASN A 158 21.68 5.93 -11.29
N SER A 159 21.58 4.69 -10.81
CA SER A 159 22.32 4.23 -9.63
C SER A 159 23.82 4.26 -9.87
N THR A 160 24.60 4.22 -8.78
CA THR A 160 26.07 4.15 -8.82
C THR A 160 26.60 2.91 -9.56
N ASP A 161 25.85 1.80 -9.58
CA ASP A 161 26.18 0.60 -10.35
C ASP A 161 25.53 0.59 -11.76
N SER A 162 24.83 1.67 -12.12
CA SER A 162 24.13 1.92 -13.38
C SER A 162 23.14 0.83 -13.78
N LYS A 163 22.55 0.12 -12.80
CA LYS A 163 21.54 -0.93 -13.00
C LYS A 163 20.14 -0.54 -12.55
N ALA A 164 20.00 0.58 -11.87
CA ALA A 164 18.72 1.17 -11.52
C ALA A 164 18.61 2.60 -12.04
N SER A 165 17.37 3.06 -12.21
CA SER A 165 17.04 4.43 -12.60
C SER A 165 16.08 5.05 -11.58
N PHE A 166 16.36 6.27 -11.12
CA PHE A 166 15.65 7.03 -10.09
C PHE A 166 14.77 8.11 -10.70
N CYS A 167 13.49 8.09 -10.33
CA CYS A 167 12.54 9.13 -10.69
C CYS A 167 13.04 10.49 -10.18
N PRO A 168 12.99 11.56 -10.99
CA PRO A 168 13.39 12.89 -10.53
C PRO A 168 12.57 13.32 -9.32
N TYR A 169 13.25 13.76 -8.25
CA TYR A 169 12.66 14.14 -6.97
C TYR A 169 11.36 14.96 -7.07
N LYS A 170 11.32 15.94 -7.98
CA LYS A 170 10.16 16.81 -8.21
C LYS A 170 8.86 16.07 -8.62
N TYR A 171 8.96 14.85 -9.14
CA TYR A 171 7.84 14.03 -9.60
C TYR A 171 7.56 12.82 -8.70
N THR A 172 8.48 12.49 -7.80
CA THR A 172 8.43 11.24 -7.03
C THR A 172 7.18 11.16 -6.15
N ARG A 173 6.84 12.22 -5.41
CA ARG A 173 5.66 12.24 -4.53
C ARG A 173 4.38 12.01 -5.33
N GLU A 174 4.19 12.77 -6.41
CA GLU A 174 3.01 12.69 -7.26
C GLU A 174 2.87 11.28 -7.86
N LEU A 175 3.96 10.72 -8.38
CA LEU A 175 3.95 9.38 -8.94
C LEU A 175 3.59 8.33 -7.87
N VAL A 176 4.20 8.36 -6.69
CA VAL A 176 3.84 7.45 -5.57
C VAL A 176 2.35 7.54 -5.24
N GLN A 177 1.80 8.75 -5.22
CA GLN A 177 0.39 8.96 -4.93
C GLN A 177 -0.53 8.41 -6.01
N GLN A 178 -0.15 8.58 -7.29
CA GLN A 178 -0.85 7.98 -8.42
C GLN A 178 -0.82 6.45 -8.34
N LEU A 179 0.35 5.86 -8.05
CA LEU A 179 0.50 4.40 -7.90
C LEU A 179 -0.38 3.85 -6.76
N GLY A 180 -0.55 4.57 -5.67
CA GLY A 180 -1.43 4.18 -4.56
C GLY A 180 -2.92 4.13 -4.91
N ARG A 181 -3.32 4.70 -6.04
CA ARG A 181 -4.71 4.74 -6.53
C ARG A 181 -4.92 3.95 -7.82
N ALA A 182 -3.84 3.43 -8.39
CA ALA A 182 -3.82 2.81 -9.70
C ALA A 182 -3.90 1.28 -9.61
N SER A 183 -4.21 0.65 -10.74
CA SER A 183 -4.14 -0.81 -10.87
C SER A 183 -2.82 -1.28 -11.50
N GLN A 184 -2.31 -0.54 -12.47
CA GLN A 184 -1.16 -0.92 -13.27
C GLN A 184 -0.18 0.24 -13.44
N PHE A 185 1.11 -0.11 -13.41
CA PHE A 185 2.20 0.77 -13.80
C PHE A 185 3.04 0.10 -14.87
N VAL A 186 3.17 0.75 -16.02
CA VAL A 186 4.01 0.28 -17.13
C VAL A 186 5.21 1.20 -17.25
N VAL A 187 6.39 0.62 -17.35
CA VAL A 187 7.64 1.36 -17.56
C VAL A 187 8.43 0.78 -18.71
N ARG A 188 9.12 1.64 -19.46
CA ARG A 188 10.00 1.24 -20.54
C ARG A 188 11.33 1.96 -20.45
N CYS A 189 12.40 1.19 -20.61
CA CYS A 189 13.77 1.65 -20.74
C CYS A 189 14.45 0.87 -21.88
N THR A 190 15.40 1.49 -22.56
CA THR A 190 16.31 0.80 -23.48
C THR A 190 17.71 0.78 -22.84
N PRO A 191 18.15 -0.36 -22.28
CA PRO A 191 19.49 -0.49 -21.72
C PRO A 191 20.57 -0.42 -22.79
N TYR A 192 21.83 -0.33 -22.36
CA TYR A 192 22.96 -0.19 -23.29
C TYR A 192 23.21 -1.51 -24.02
N GLY A 193 23.13 -1.48 -25.36
CA GLY A 193 23.40 -2.65 -26.20
C GLY A 193 22.28 -3.70 -26.23
N ASP A 194 21.16 -3.46 -25.53
CA ASP A 194 20.04 -4.39 -25.41
C ASP A 194 18.77 -3.89 -26.12
N SER A 195 17.78 -4.78 -26.23
CA SER A 195 16.44 -4.40 -26.70
C SER A 195 15.64 -3.64 -25.62
N PRO A 196 14.66 -2.80 -26.00
CA PRO A 196 13.82 -2.11 -25.04
C PRO A 196 13.09 -3.07 -24.10
N ILE A 197 13.26 -2.86 -22.79
CA ILE A 197 12.53 -3.59 -21.74
C ILE A 197 11.24 -2.83 -21.45
N THR A 198 10.08 -3.51 -21.56
CA THR A 198 8.79 -2.98 -21.11
C THR A 198 8.29 -3.81 -19.94
N ALA A 199 8.41 -3.26 -18.73
CA ALA A 199 7.94 -3.91 -17.51
C ALA A 199 6.54 -3.45 -17.14
N VAL A 200 5.75 -4.38 -16.62
CA VAL A 200 4.38 -4.14 -16.15
C VAL A 200 4.31 -4.54 -14.69
N PHE A 201 3.74 -3.69 -13.86
CA PHE A 201 3.57 -3.90 -12.43
C PHE A 201 2.09 -3.79 -12.08
N ASP A 202 1.54 -4.78 -11.37
CA ASP A 202 0.29 -4.69 -10.64
C ASP A 202 0.52 -3.96 -9.32
N VAL A 203 0.20 -2.66 -9.28
CA VAL A 203 0.55 -1.75 -8.17
C VAL A 203 -0.54 -1.66 -7.09
N ARG A 204 -1.63 -2.42 -7.23
CA ARG A 204 -2.71 -2.46 -6.24
C ARG A 204 -2.17 -2.84 -4.87
N GLY A 205 -2.74 -2.25 -3.82
CA GLY A 205 -2.34 -2.53 -2.44
C GLY A 205 -1.29 -1.57 -1.86
N LEU A 206 -0.70 -0.66 -2.66
CA LEU A 206 0.33 0.26 -2.17
C LEU A 206 -0.21 1.22 -1.09
N LYS A 207 -1.39 1.79 -1.29
CA LYS A 207 -2.00 2.69 -0.29
C LYS A 207 -2.32 1.92 0.99
N GLU A 208 -2.89 0.73 0.85
CA GLU A 208 -3.29 -0.12 1.96
C GLU A 208 -2.09 -0.54 2.82
N ILE A 209 -0.99 -0.99 2.20
CA ILE A 209 0.21 -1.45 2.92
C ILE A 209 1.00 -0.30 3.56
N SER A 210 0.94 0.91 2.99
CA SER A 210 1.66 2.08 3.51
C SER A 210 0.87 2.90 4.53
N MET A 211 -0.47 2.79 4.55
CA MET A 211 -1.33 3.55 5.45
C MET A 211 -0.97 3.43 6.95
N PRO A 212 -0.59 2.25 7.49
CA PRO A 212 -0.21 2.13 8.90
C PRO A 212 1.00 2.98 9.32
N TYR A 213 1.78 3.46 8.34
CA TYR A 213 2.99 4.26 8.54
C TYR A 213 2.81 5.70 8.05
N ASN A 214 1.59 6.12 7.70
CA ASN A 214 1.38 7.41 7.04
C ASN A 214 1.76 8.62 7.90
N ASP A 215 1.76 8.50 9.23
CA ASP A 215 2.25 9.54 10.14
C ASP A 215 3.72 9.88 9.90
N GLN A 216 4.53 8.90 9.47
CA GLN A 216 5.94 9.08 9.15
C GLN A 216 6.16 9.31 7.66
N LEU A 217 5.36 8.67 6.82
CA LEU A 217 5.51 8.73 5.37
C LEU A 217 4.98 10.05 4.79
N GLY A 218 3.82 10.53 5.27
CA GLY A 218 3.14 11.71 4.74
C GLY A 218 2.75 11.58 3.26
N TRP A 219 2.35 10.38 2.84
CA TRP A 219 2.01 10.10 1.44
C TRP A 219 0.55 10.40 1.15
N TRP A 220 -0.31 10.21 2.14
CA TRP A 220 -1.76 10.27 2.02
C TRP A 220 -2.35 11.39 2.87
N GLU A 221 -3.39 12.03 2.33
CA GLU A 221 -4.30 12.91 3.07
C GLU A 221 -5.44 12.11 3.69
#